data_AF-A0A2K8XLX7-F1
#
_entry.id   AF-A0A2K8XLX7-F1
#
_cell.length_a   1.000
_cell.length_b   1.000
_cell.length_c   1.000
_cell.angle_alpha   90.00
_cell.angle_beta   90.00
_cell.angle_gamma   90.00
#
_symmetry.space_group_name_H-M   'P 1'
#
loop_
_entity.id
_entity.type
_entity.pdbx_description
1 polymer ?
#
loop_
_entity_poly.entity_id
_entity_poly.type
_entity_poly.pdbx_seq_one_letter_code
_entity_poly.pdbx_strand_id
1 'polypeptide(L)'
;MNKKENGLKRIKKPWPTKDAMDQVYKLKLWGDNNSDFYSGDGSHNSGIVKPYINAVAAFLTSFKNLITVCDLGCGDFNVGKELVQYTKKYVAIDIVKDLIAYNKEKFKEENLEFRCLDIAKDDLPAADCVLVRQVLQHLSNAEVQDVAHKLVAFKYVVLTEHIPEGNFTPNKDIISGQGIRLKKQSGINLLMAPFNLKVIEQKQLVSFVLNDSKGIIVTTLYKLF
;
A
#
# COMPACT_ATOMS: atom_id res chain seq x y z
N MET A 1 27.25 -2.74 -49.15
CA MET A 1 26.85 -3.81 -48.22
C MET A 1 27.43 -3.48 -46.86
N ASN A 2 26.75 -3.33 -45.73
CA ASN A 2 25.35 -3.44 -45.34
C ASN A 2 25.11 -2.40 -44.24
N LYS A 3 24.10 -1.55 -44.39
CA LYS A 3 23.57 -0.73 -43.29
C LYS A 3 22.90 -1.69 -42.31
N LYS A 4 23.41 -1.77 -41.08
CA LYS A 4 22.71 -2.45 -39.98
C LYS A 4 21.47 -1.62 -39.64
N GLU A 5 20.30 -2.19 -39.91
CA GLU A 5 19.01 -1.64 -39.53
C GLU A 5 18.93 -1.53 -38.00
N ASN A 6 18.66 -0.33 -37.52
CA ASN A 6 18.28 -0.07 -36.14
C ASN A 6 16.91 -0.73 -35.89
N GLY A 7 16.91 -1.95 -35.34
CA GLY A 7 15.69 -2.60 -34.87
C GLY A 7 15.02 -1.76 -33.79
N LEU A 8 13.86 -1.17 -34.13
CA LEU A 8 12.95 -0.53 -33.19
C LEU A 8 12.67 -1.53 -32.05
N LYS A 9 13.17 -1.25 -30.84
CA LYS A 9 12.83 -2.03 -29.64
C LYS A 9 11.31 -1.99 -29.47
N ARG A 10 10.63 -3.12 -29.74
CA ARG A 10 9.20 -3.30 -29.50
C ARG A 10 8.93 -2.95 -28.03
N ILE A 11 8.29 -1.82 -27.78
CA ILE A 11 7.85 -1.42 -26.44
C ILE A 11 6.74 -2.41 -26.06
N LYS A 12 7.05 -3.39 -25.21
CA LYS A 12 6.06 -4.34 -24.71
C LYS A 12 5.11 -3.57 -23.79
N LYS A 13 3.80 -3.64 -24.08
CA LYS A 13 2.78 -3.09 -23.19
C LYS A 13 2.85 -3.84 -21.84
N PRO A 14 2.92 -3.13 -20.71
CA PRO A 14 2.83 -3.75 -19.40
C PRO A 14 1.51 -4.53 -19.23
N TRP A 15 1.54 -5.52 -18.35
CA TRP A 15 0.30 -6.20 -17.94
C TRP A 15 -0.59 -5.24 -17.16
N PRO A 16 -1.92 -5.40 -17.21
CA PRO A 16 -2.81 -4.75 -16.26
C PRO A 16 -2.38 -5.04 -14.82
N THR A 17 -2.41 -4.03 -13.95
CA THR A 17 -2.00 -4.16 -12.55
C THR A 17 -2.75 -5.26 -11.82
N LYS A 18 -4.06 -5.40 -12.09
CA LYS A 18 -4.86 -6.51 -11.56
C LYS A 18 -4.25 -7.87 -11.90
N ASP A 19 -3.92 -8.12 -13.16
CA ASP A 19 -3.37 -9.40 -13.61
C ASP A 19 -1.98 -9.66 -12.98
N ALA A 20 -1.18 -8.60 -12.81
CA ALA A 20 0.11 -8.69 -12.14
C ALA A 20 -0.04 -9.06 -10.66
N MET A 21 -0.99 -8.46 -9.93
CA MET A 21 -1.24 -8.77 -8.52
C MET A 21 -1.89 -10.15 -8.35
N ASP A 22 -2.82 -10.55 -9.22
CA ASP A 22 -3.39 -11.90 -9.25
C ASP A 22 -2.26 -12.95 -9.42
N GLN A 23 -1.30 -12.69 -10.32
CA GLN A 23 -0.15 -13.56 -10.53
C GLN A 23 0.77 -13.61 -9.30
N VAL A 24 0.98 -12.49 -8.61
CA VAL A 24 1.82 -12.45 -7.41
C VAL A 24 1.34 -13.40 -6.34
N TYR A 25 0.03 -13.39 -6.03
CA TYR A 25 -0.53 -14.33 -5.06
C TYR A 25 -0.52 -15.77 -5.60
N LYS A 26 -0.98 -15.97 -6.84
CA LYS A 26 -1.05 -17.32 -7.45
C LYS A 26 0.29 -18.03 -7.50
N LEU A 27 1.37 -17.29 -7.78
CA LEU A 27 2.73 -17.82 -7.88
C LEU A 27 3.54 -17.60 -6.59
N LYS A 28 2.91 -17.11 -5.51
CA LYS A 28 3.53 -16.90 -4.19
C LYS A 28 4.82 -16.06 -4.27
N LEU A 29 4.81 -15.01 -5.09
CA LEU A 29 6.01 -14.23 -5.41
C LEU A 29 6.50 -13.34 -4.26
N TRP A 30 5.65 -13.11 -3.25
CA TRP A 30 6.02 -12.46 -2.00
C TRP A 30 6.40 -13.45 -0.88
N GLY A 31 6.45 -14.75 -1.20
CA GLY A 31 6.77 -15.82 -0.27
C GLY A 31 5.59 -16.73 0.01
N ASP A 32 5.80 -17.69 0.91
CA ASP A 32 4.80 -18.67 1.32
C ASP A 32 4.94 -18.95 2.82
N ASN A 33 3.81 -19.12 3.49
CA ASN A 33 3.73 -19.52 4.89
C ASN A 33 2.72 -20.68 5.09
N ASN A 34 2.49 -21.47 4.04
CA ASN A 34 1.44 -22.51 3.94
C ASN A 34 0.00 -21.95 3.93
N SER A 35 -0.18 -20.65 3.76
CA SER A 35 -1.49 -20.04 3.44
C SER A 35 -1.69 -19.99 1.93
N ASP A 36 -2.95 -20.00 1.49
CA ASP A 36 -3.32 -19.74 0.09
C ASP A 36 -2.99 -18.31 -0.33
N PHE A 37 -3.06 -17.38 0.63
CA PHE A 37 -2.72 -15.98 0.44
C PHE A 37 -1.69 -15.55 1.49
N TYR A 38 -0.54 -15.07 1.01
CA TYR A 38 0.54 -14.53 1.82
C TYR A 38 1.02 -13.19 1.25
N SER A 39 0.99 -12.15 2.08
CA SER A 39 1.32 -10.77 1.69
C SER A 39 2.77 -10.38 2.01
N GLY A 40 3.64 -11.36 2.20
CA GLY A 40 5.06 -11.15 2.46
C GLY A 40 5.42 -10.83 3.92
N ASP A 41 6.71 -10.91 4.22
CA ASP A 41 7.25 -10.72 5.57
C ASP A 41 6.94 -9.34 6.16
N GLY A 42 6.75 -8.33 5.31
CA GLY A 42 6.33 -6.99 5.75
C GLY A 42 5.04 -7.01 6.56
N SER A 43 4.14 -7.97 6.30
CA SER A 43 2.85 -8.12 6.98
C SER A 43 2.81 -9.23 8.03
N HIS A 44 3.91 -9.98 8.21
CA HIS A 44 3.97 -11.14 9.13
C HIS A 44 5.12 -11.10 10.13
N ASN A 45 6.20 -10.35 9.87
CA ASN A 45 7.29 -10.18 10.81
C ASN A 45 6.83 -9.34 12.01
N SER A 46 6.81 -9.95 13.20
CA SER A 46 6.32 -9.32 14.43
C SER A 46 7.08 -8.05 14.83
N GLY A 47 8.37 -7.97 14.52
CA GLY A 47 9.21 -6.79 14.75
C GLY A 47 8.78 -5.59 13.91
N ILE A 48 8.18 -5.83 12.74
CA ILE A 48 7.65 -4.79 11.85
C ILE A 48 6.18 -4.49 12.18
N VAL A 49 5.38 -5.54 12.36
CA VAL A 49 3.92 -5.46 12.45
C VAL A 49 3.46 -4.92 13.79
N LYS A 50 4.02 -5.39 14.91
CA LYS A 50 3.56 -5.01 16.25
C LYS A 50 3.76 -3.51 16.55
N PRO A 51 4.91 -2.89 16.25
CA PRO A 51 5.06 -1.44 16.41
C PRO A 51 4.11 -0.63 15.53
N TYR A 52 3.85 -1.08 14.30
CA TYR A 52 2.86 -0.45 13.42
C TYR A 52 1.45 -0.51 14.02
N ILE A 53 0.98 -1.69 14.42
CA ILE A 53 -0.34 -1.86 15.03
C ILE A 53 -0.49 -0.98 16.26
N ASN A 54 0.50 -0.98 17.17
CA ASN A 54 0.46 -0.15 18.38
C ASN A 54 0.34 1.35 18.05
N ALA A 55 1.10 1.84 17.08
CA ALA A 55 1.10 3.25 16.72
C ALA A 55 -0.21 3.67 16.01
N VAL A 56 -0.73 2.84 15.10
CA VAL A 56 -1.98 3.12 14.39
C VAL A 56 -3.19 2.95 15.32
N ALA A 57 -3.22 1.92 16.16
CA ALA A 57 -4.26 1.75 17.18
C ALA A 57 -4.30 2.96 18.12
N ALA A 58 -3.16 3.41 18.64
CA ALA A 58 -3.10 4.61 19.49
C ALA A 58 -3.67 5.86 18.80
N PHE A 59 -3.43 6.02 17.49
CA PHE A 59 -4.05 7.08 16.71
C PHE A 59 -5.57 6.90 16.57
N LEU A 60 -6.05 5.71 16.17
CA LEU A 60 -7.48 5.42 16.00
C LEU A 60 -8.27 5.56 17.31
N THR A 61 -7.67 5.21 18.45
CA THR A 61 -8.27 5.35 19.78
C THR A 61 -8.13 6.76 20.37
N SER A 62 -7.43 7.68 19.71
CA SER A 62 -7.27 9.06 20.21
C SER A 62 -8.53 9.92 20.01
N PHE A 63 -9.45 9.45 19.18
CA PHE A 63 -10.70 10.15 18.88
C PHE A 63 -11.75 9.90 19.97
N LYS A 64 -12.55 10.93 20.29
CA LYS A 64 -13.67 10.81 21.24
C LYS A 64 -14.69 9.74 20.81
N ASN A 65 -14.91 9.63 19.51
CA ASN A 65 -15.78 8.63 18.90
C ASN A 65 -14.95 7.81 17.91
N LEU A 66 -15.29 6.54 17.75
CA LEU A 66 -14.69 5.69 16.72
C LEU A 66 -14.94 6.30 15.32
N ILE A 67 -13.93 6.23 14.46
CA ILE A 67 -13.95 6.78 13.11
C ILE A 67 -14.12 5.68 12.06
N THR A 68 -14.50 6.07 10.85
CA THR A 68 -14.56 5.17 9.69
C THR A 68 -13.19 5.11 8.99
N VAL A 69 -12.79 3.91 8.57
CA VAL A 69 -11.47 3.64 7.99
C VAL A 69 -11.60 2.89 6.68
N CYS A 70 -10.84 3.30 5.66
CA CYS A 70 -10.56 2.50 4.46
C CYS A 70 -9.12 1.97 4.50
N ASP A 71 -8.92 0.68 4.23
CA ASP A 71 -7.61 0.04 4.10
C ASP A 71 -7.37 -0.33 2.64
N LEU A 72 -6.51 0.44 1.97
CA LEU A 72 -6.23 0.29 0.54
C LEU A 72 -5.07 -0.69 0.34
N GLY A 73 -5.37 -1.82 -0.30
CA GLY A 73 -4.47 -2.98 -0.45
C GLY A 73 -4.34 -3.76 0.86
N CYS A 74 -5.48 -4.24 1.37
CA CYS A 74 -5.58 -4.92 2.66
C CYS A 74 -4.85 -6.27 2.72
N GLY A 75 -4.47 -6.83 1.57
CA GLY A 75 -3.76 -8.09 1.46
C GLY A 75 -4.51 -9.26 2.10
N ASP A 76 -3.77 -10.19 2.69
CA ASP A 76 -4.29 -11.31 3.50
C ASP A 76 -4.94 -10.90 4.84
N PHE A 77 -5.10 -9.59 5.04
CA PHE A 77 -5.75 -8.98 6.19
C PHE A 77 -5.10 -9.31 7.55
N ASN A 78 -3.87 -9.82 7.57
CA ASN A 78 -3.18 -10.17 8.82
C ASN A 78 -2.96 -8.97 9.74
N VAL A 79 -2.75 -7.78 9.17
CA VAL A 79 -2.61 -6.52 9.91
C VAL A 79 -3.99 -5.89 10.19
N GLY A 80 -4.86 -5.83 9.18
CA GLY A 80 -6.17 -5.21 9.29
C GLY A 80 -7.07 -5.85 10.36
N LYS A 81 -7.00 -7.17 10.53
CA LYS A 81 -7.75 -7.90 11.58
C LYS A 81 -7.44 -7.43 13.01
N GLU A 82 -6.26 -6.87 13.24
CA GLU A 82 -5.85 -6.38 14.56
C GLU A 82 -6.35 -4.94 14.80
N LEU A 83 -6.66 -4.20 13.72
CA LEU A 83 -7.05 -2.79 13.76
C LEU A 83 -8.57 -2.58 13.71
N VAL A 84 -9.32 -3.52 13.13
CA VAL A 84 -10.78 -3.42 12.91
C VAL A 84 -11.57 -3.07 14.17
N GLN A 85 -11.16 -3.61 15.32
CA GLN A 85 -11.79 -3.37 16.63
C GLN A 85 -11.72 -1.91 17.10
N TYR A 86 -10.81 -1.10 16.56
CA TYR A 86 -10.63 0.31 16.93
C TYR A 86 -11.39 1.27 16.01
N THR A 87 -12.36 0.79 15.24
CA THR A 87 -13.05 1.57 14.20
C THR A 87 -14.57 1.46 14.28
N LYS A 88 -15.26 2.50 13.81
CA LYS A 88 -16.72 2.48 13.66
C LYS A 88 -17.13 1.61 12.48
N LYS A 89 -16.35 1.69 11.40
CA LYS A 89 -16.49 0.88 10.19
C LYS A 89 -15.10 0.74 9.56
N TYR A 90 -14.78 -0.46 9.12
CA TYR A 90 -13.54 -0.79 8.43
C TYR A 90 -13.86 -1.33 7.04
N VAL A 91 -13.42 -0.62 6.00
CA VAL A 91 -13.58 -1.06 4.61
C VAL A 91 -12.22 -1.52 4.09
N ALA A 92 -12.04 -2.83 3.97
CA ALA A 92 -10.82 -3.46 3.49
C ALA A 92 -10.90 -3.68 1.97
N ILE A 93 -9.95 -3.11 1.23
CA ILE A 93 -9.96 -3.07 -0.23
C ILE A 93 -8.70 -3.75 -0.76
N ASP A 94 -8.86 -4.63 -1.74
CA ASP A 94 -7.76 -5.16 -2.55
C ASP A 94 -8.22 -5.35 -4.00
N ILE A 95 -7.28 -5.37 -4.94
CA ILE A 95 -7.57 -5.54 -6.37
C ILE A 95 -7.76 -7.01 -6.75
N VAL A 96 -7.29 -7.94 -5.91
CA VAL A 96 -7.28 -9.38 -6.17
C VAL A 96 -8.60 -10.01 -5.71
N LYS A 97 -9.40 -10.47 -6.69
CA LYS A 97 -10.77 -10.97 -6.44
C LYS A 97 -10.80 -12.19 -5.53
N ASP A 98 -9.95 -13.17 -5.80
CA ASP A 98 -9.96 -14.45 -5.07
C ASP A 98 -9.47 -14.26 -3.62
N LEU A 99 -8.52 -13.34 -3.40
CA LEU A 99 -8.09 -12.91 -2.06
C LEU A 99 -9.24 -12.27 -1.28
N ILE A 100 -9.98 -11.36 -1.91
CA ILE A 100 -11.13 -10.71 -1.27
C ILE A 100 -12.24 -11.73 -0.95
N ALA A 101 -12.49 -12.70 -1.83
CA ALA A 101 -13.42 -13.79 -1.55
C ALA A 101 -12.98 -14.62 -0.33
N TYR A 102 -11.71 -15.03 -0.30
CA TYR A 102 -11.13 -15.74 0.84
C TYR A 102 -11.23 -14.96 2.15
N ASN A 103 -10.89 -13.67 2.14
CA ASN A 103 -10.96 -12.83 3.33
C ASN A 103 -12.38 -12.67 3.87
N LYS A 104 -13.40 -12.56 3.00
CA LYS A 104 -14.82 -12.51 3.38
C LYS A 104 -15.30 -13.77 4.10
N GLU A 105 -14.79 -14.93 3.69
CA GLU A 105 -15.15 -16.20 4.33
C GLU A 105 -14.46 -16.36 5.69
N LYS A 106 -13.19 -15.95 5.76
CA LYS A 106 -12.32 -16.15 6.93
C LYS A 106 -12.54 -15.15 8.06
N PHE A 107 -12.72 -13.87 7.74
CA PHE A 107 -12.80 -12.79 8.72
C PHE A 107 -14.21 -12.21 8.76
N LYS A 108 -14.84 -12.25 9.94
CA LYS A 108 -16.22 -11.81 10.14
C LYS A 108 -16.29 -10.93 11.38
N GLU A 109 -16.54 -9.66 11.16
CA GLU A 109 -16.77 -8.65 12.19
C GLU A 109 -17.96 -7.79 11.77
N GLU A 110 -18.78 -7.33 12.71
CA GLU A 110 -19.99 -6.56 12.41
C GLU A 110 -19.71 -5.23 11.70
N ASN A 111 -18.54 -4.64 11.96
CA ASN A 111 -18.11 -3.36 11.41
C ASN A 111 -17.15 -3.50 10.21
N LEU A 112 -16.95 -4.71 9.67
CA LEU A 112 -16.00 -4.99 8.58
C LEU A 112 -16.71 -5.22 7.24
N GLU A 113 -16.18 -4.58 6.20
CA GLU A 113 -16.63 -4.77 4.82
C GLU A 113 -15.42 -4.98 3.89
N PHE A 114 -15.44 -6.04 3.08
CA PHE A 114 -14.42 -6.25 2.05
C PHE A 114 -14.94 -5.85 0.66
N ARG A 115 -14.13 -5.12 -0.11
CA ARG A 115 -14.41 -4.74 -1.50
C ARG A 115 -13.25 -5.09 -2.43
N CYS A 116 -13.59 -5.58 -3.63
CA CYS A 116 -12.61 -5.81 -4.69
C CYS A 116 -12.60 -4.58 -5.60
N LEU A 117 -11.62 -3.68 -5.45
CA LEU A 117 -11.52 -2.43 -6.21
C LEU A 117 -10.08 -2.20 -6.69
N ASP A 118 -9.93 -1.62 -7.87
CA ASP A 118 -8.68 -1.01 -8.32
C ASP A 118 -8.60 0.42 -7.79
N ILE A 119 -7.79 0.64 -6.75
CA ILE A 119 -7.70 1.94 -6.07
C ILE A 119 -7.24 3.08 -6.99
N ALA A 120 -6.53 2.78 -8.09
CA ALA A 120 -6.12 3.78 -9.07
C ALA A 120 -7.28 4.15 -10.01
N LYS A 121 -8.21 3.23 -10.30
CA LYS A 121 -9.30 3.48 -11.27
C LYS A 121 -10.67 3.73 -10.65
N ASP A 122 -11.06 2.95 -9.67
CA ASP A 122 -12.40 2.95 -9.11
C ASP A 122 -12.60 4.05 -8.04
N ASP A 123 -13.84 4.42 -7.79
CA ASP A 123 -14.19 5.34 -6.70
C ASP A 123 -13.97 4.68 -5.34
N LEU A 124 -13.37 5.43 -4.42
CA LEU A 124 -13.11 4.95 -3.06
C LEU A 124 -14.32 5.23 -2.14
N PRO A 125 -14.63 4.33 -1.20
CA PRO A 125 -15.65 4.59 -0.20
C PRO A 125 -15.29 5.80 0.66
N ALA A 126 -16.28 6.59 1.04
CA ALA A 126 -16.08 7.68 1.98
C ALA A 126 -15.66 7.13 3.36
N ALA A 127 -14.60 7.70 3.94
CA ALA A 127 -14.17 7.42 5.29
C ALA A 127 -13.43 8.64 5.89
N ASP A 128 -13.28 8.66 7.22
CA ASP A 128 -12.54 9.69 7.92
C ASP A 128 -11.01 9.53 7.74
N CYS A 129 -10.56 8.28 7.68
CA CYS A 129 -9.15 7.91 7.59
C CYS A 129 -8.93 6.84 6.52
N VAL A 130 -7.78 6.90 5.85
CA VAL A 130 -7.31 5.87 4.94
C VAL A 130 -5.95 5.33 5.37
N LEU A 131 -5.81 4.01 5.35
CA LEU A 131 -4.56 3.30 5.56
C LEU A 131 -4.04 2.83 4.19
N VAL A 132 -2.77 3.11 3.90
CA VAL A 132 -2.10 2.65 2.69
C VAL A 132 -0.75 2.08 3.12
N ARG A 133 -0.71 0.77 3.33
CA ARG A 133 0.47 0.11 3.92
C ARG A 133 1.21 -0.70 2.86
N GLN A 134 2.34 -0.18 2.39
CA GLN A 134 3.26 -0.85 1.46
C GLN A 134 2.61 -1.22 0.11
N VAL A 135 1.71 -0.37 -0.38
CA VAL A 135 0.97 -0.57 -1.63
C VAL A 135 1.53 0.28 -2.77
N LEU A 136 1.73 1.58 -2.55
CA LEU A 136 2.12 2.51 -3.62
C LEU A 136 3.52 2.21 -4.16
N GLN A 137 4.40 1.64 -3.33
CA GLN A 137 5.70 1.12 -3.74
C GLN A 137 5.64 0.13 -4.92
N HIS A 138 4.52 -0.57 -5.12
CA HIS A 138 4.29 -1.55 -6.19
C HIS A 138 3.66 -0.98 -7.46
N LEU A 139 3.22 0.28 -7.43
CA LEU A 139 2.47 0.92 -8.51
C LEU A 139 3.34 1.86 -9.33
N SER A 140 2.99 2.04 -10.61
CA SER A 140 3.56 3.06 -11.49
C SER A 140 3.23 4.47 -10.98
N ASN A 141 4.01 5.47 -11.37
CA ASN A 141 3.73 6.85 -10.97
C ASN A 141 2.38 7.35 -11.50
N ALA A 142 1.93 6.89 -12.68
CA ALA A 142 0.61 7.26 -13.19
C ALA A 142 -0.50 6.80 -12.23
N GLU A 143 -0.44 5.54 -11.80
CA GLU A 143 -1.42 4.99 -10.86
C GLU A 143 -1.30 5.60 -9.46
N VAL A 144 -0.08 5.85 -8.97
CA VAL A 144 0.11 6.56 -7.70
C VAL A 144 -0.44 7.99 -7.76
N GLN A 145 -0.33 8.68 -8.89
CA GLN A 145 -0.93 10.00 -9.09
C GLN A 145 -2.46 9.93 -8.99
N ASP A 146 -3.09 8.95 -9.63
CA ASP A 146 -4.54 8.75 -9.58
C ASP A 146 -5.01 8.43 -8.15
N VAL A 147 -4.26 7.60 -7.42
CA VAL A 147 -4.55 7.33 -5.99
C VAL A 147 -4.39 8.61 -5.18
N ALA A 148 -3.28 9.36 -5.34
CA ALA A 148 -3.01 10.59 -4.59
C ALA A 148 -4.11 11.65 -4.79
N HIS A 149 -4.67 11.77 -5.98
CA HIS A 149 -5.81 12.65 -6.23
C HIS A 149 -7.06 12.27 -5.43
N LYS A 150 -7.28 10.98 -5.17
CA LYS A 150 -8.42 10.51 -4.37
C LYS A 150 -8.17 10.64 -2.87
N LEU A 151 -6.90 10.57 -2.44
CA LEU A 151 -6.53 10.70 -1.02
C LEU A 151 -6.96 12.05 -0.42
N VAL A 152 -7.13 13.09 -1.23
CA VAL A 152 -7.59 14.41 -0.77
C VAL A 152 -9.00 14.42 -0.20
N ALA A 153 -9.81 13.39 -0.45
CA ALA A 153 -11.15 13.24 0.11
C ALA A 153 -11.15 12.75 1.57
N PHE A 154 -10.01 12.25 2.07
CA PHE A 154 -9.87 11.74 3.43
C PHE A 154 -9.19 12.78 4.30
N LYS A 155 -9.70 12.96 5.52
CA LYS A 155 -9.10 13.90 6.49
C LYS A 155 -7.75 13.41 7.01
N TYR A 156 -7.58 12.09 7.12
CA TYR A 156 -6.36 11.47 7.60
C TYR A 156 -5.87 10.40 6.63
N VAL A 157 -4.57 10.40 6.33
CA VAL A 157 -3.91 9.37 5.53
C VAL A 157 -2.76 8.80 6.36
N VAL A 158 -2.78 7.50 6.65
CA VAL A 158 -1.63 6.77 7.21
C VAL A 158 -0.96 6.03 6.07
N LEU A 159 0.23 6.51 5.69
CA LEU A 159 1.03 5.92 4.61
C LEU A 159 2.25 5.20 5.20
N THR A 160 2.44 3.94 4.82
CA THR A 160 3.65 3.18 5.15
C THR A 160 4.38 2.77 3.89
N GLU A 161 5.67 3.13 3.77
CA GLU A 161 6.47 2.84 2.58
C GLU A 161 7.83 2.24 2.96
N HIS A 162 8.34 1.33 2.12
CA HIS A 162 9.70 0.81 2.22
C HIS A 162 10.63 1.62 1.31
N ILE A 163 11.50 2.41 1.92
CA ILE A 163 12.36 3.39 1.23
C ILE A 163 13.84 3.14 1.53
N PRO A 164 14.77 3.66 0.70
CA PRO A 164 16.21 3.58 0.99
C PRO A 164 16.56 4.32 2.28
N GLU A 165 17.62 3.88 2.95
CA GLU A 165 18.25 4.65 4.03
C GLU A 165 19.01 5.86 3.46
N GLY A 166 18.99 6.98 4.19
CA GLY A 166 19.67 8.20 3.79
C GLY A 166 19.03 8.91 2.60
N ASN A 167 19.86 9.61 1.81
CA ASN A 167 19.39 10.43 0.69
C ASN A 167 19.08 9.56 -0.54
N PHE A 168 17.91 9.76 -1.14
CA PHE A 168 17.51 9.11 -2.38
C PHE A 168 16.68 10.06 -3.25
N THR A 169 16.58 9.76 -4.55
CA THR A 169 15.67 10.49 -5.45
C THR A 169 14.28 9.86 -5.35
N PRO A 170 13.25 10.58 -4.88
CA PRO A 170 11.92 10.00 -4.74
C PRO A 170 11.27 9.75 -6.10
N ASN A 171 10.25 8.90 -6.10
CA ASN A 171 9.29 8.73 -7.18
C ASN A 171 9.91 8.40 -8.55
N LYS A 172 11.00 7.62 -8.60
CA LYS A 172 11.43 7.03 -9.87
C LYS A 172 10.37 6.06 -10.35
N ASP A 173 9.97 6.21 -11.61
CA ASP A 173 8.88 5.42 -12.16
C ASP A 173 9.26 3.94 -12.33
N ILE A 174 8.24 3.09 -12.19
CA ILE A 174 8.31 1.64 -12.33
C ILE A 174 7.09 1.13 -13.10
N ILE A 175 7.19 -0.10 -13.58
CA ILE A 175 6.02 -0.84 -14.06
C ILE A 175 5.39 -1.52 -12.84
N SER A 176 4.07 -1.43 -12.73
CA SER A 176 3.31 -2.02 -11.63
C SER A 176 3.47 -3.54 -11.56
N GLY A 177 3.56 -4.07 -10.35
CA GLY A 177 3.69 -5.50 -10.10
C GLY A 177 4.44 -5.82 -8.81
N GLN A 178 5.07 -7.00 -8.76
CA GLN A 178 5.67 -7.53 -7.52
C GLN A 178 6.77 -6.66 -6.88
N GLY A 179 7.47 -5.87 -7.69
CA GLY A 179 8.70 -5.19 -7.31
C GLY A 179 8.45 -3.83 -6.64
N ILE A 180 9.51 -3.29 -6.05
CA ILE A 180 9.53 -1.95 -5.44
C ILE A 180 10.71 -1.12 -5.93
N ARG A 181 10.80 0.13 -5.50
CA ARG A 181 11.75 1.14 -6.00
C ARG A 181 13.17 1.06 -5.42
N LEU A 182 13.43 0.19 -4.45
CA LEU A 182 14.74 0.12 -3.76
C LEU A 182 15.91 -0.16 -4.71
N LYS A 183 15.75 -1.05 -5.70
CA LYS A 183 16.80 -1.34 -6.70
C LYS A 183 17.18 -0.12 -7.55
N LYS A 184 16.35 0.92 -7.55
CA LYS A 184 16.59 2.19 -8.25
C LYS A 184 17.10 3.28 -7.31
N GLN A 185 17.40 2.97 -6.05
CA GLN A 185 17.69 3.95 -4.99
C GLN A 185 16.61 5.02 -4.96
N SER A 186 15.36 4.58 -4.80
CA SER A 186 14.17 5.42 -4.82
C SER A 186 13.07 4.81 -3.93
N GLY A 187 12.13 5.64 -3.53
CA GLY A 187 10.96 5.32 -2.72
C GLY A 187 9.82 6.29 -3.03
N ILE A 188 8.61 5.97 -2.56
CA ILE A 188 7.47 6.86 -2.69
C ILE A 188 7.60 8.03 -1.71
N ASN A 189 7.37 9.24 -2.22
CA ASN A 189 7.12 10.43 -1.42
C ASN A 189 6.00 11.24 -2.07
N LEU A 190 4.80 11.17 -1.48
CA LEU A 190 3.61 11.83 -2.01
C LEU A 190 3.70 13.36 -2.02
N LEU A 191 4.53 13.97 -1.18
CA LEU A 191 4.68 15.42 -1.11
C LEU A 191 5.57 15.99 -2.22
N MET A 192 6.34 15.13 -2.89
CA MET A 192 7.28 15.51 -3.94
C MET A 192 6.70 15.25 -5.33
N ALA A 193 7.26 15.89 -6.35
CA ALA A 193 6.91 15.63 -7.74
C ALA A 193 7.05 14.13 -8.09
N PRO A 194 6.16 13.56 -8.92
CA PRO A 194 5.07 14.25 -9.63
C PRO A 194 3.78 14.45 -8.81
N PHE A 195 3.66 13.80 -7.65
CA PHE A 195 2.40 13.69 -6.90
C PHE A 195 1.97 15.00 -6.25
N ASN A 196 2.92 15.72 -5.63
CA ASN A 196 2.71 17.05 -5.03
C ASN A 196 1.47 17.13 -4.09
N LEU A 197 1.20 16.05 -3.33
CA LEU A 197 0.11 16.00 -2.37
C LEU A 197 0.30 17.10 -1.32
N LYS A 198 -0.75 17.91 -1.10
CA LYS A 198 -0.73 18.96 -0.09
C LYS A 198 -1.32 18.45 1.22
N VAL A 199 -0.61 18.70 2.31
CA VAL A 199 -0.99 18.29 3.66
C VAL A 199 -0.90 19.49 4.60
N ILE A 200 -1.73 19.50 5.64
CA ILE A 200 -1.67 20.50 6.72
C ILE A 200 -0.58 20.13 7.72
N GLU A 201 -0.52 18.85 8.06
CA GLU A 201 0.38 18.32 9.08
C GLU A 201 0.90 16.96 8.63
N GLN A 202 2.15 16.68 8.99
CA GLN A 202 2.75 15.36 8.86
C GLN A 202 3.41 14.96 10.19
N LYS A 203 3.26 13.71 10.56
CA LYS A 203 3.88 13.12 11.75
C LYS A 203 4.32 11.70 11.46
N GLN A 204 5.60 11.41 11.63
CA GLN A 204 6.09 10.04 11.63
C GLN A 204 5.54 9.31 12.86
N LEU A 205 4.85 8.19 12.65
CA LEU A 205 4.29 7.36 13.73
C LEU A 205 5.29 6.31 14.20
N VAL A 206 5.92 5.61 13.25
CA VAL A 206 6.90 4.55 13.54
C VAL A 206 7.81 4.35 12.33
N SER A 207 9.03 3.89 12.60
CA SER A 207 9.96 3.44 11.58
C SER A 207 10.66 2.15 12.01
N PHE A 208 11.00 1.30 11.05
CA PHE A 208 11.73 0.06 11.25
C PHE A 208 12.87 -0.03 10.24
N VAL A 209 14.11 -0.05 10.72
CA VAL A 209 15.30 -0.23 9.88
C VAL A 209 15.48 -1.72 9.63
N LEU A 210 15.54 -2.14 8.36
CA LEU A 210 15.81 -3.53 8.02
C LEU A 210 17.31 -3.81 8.11
N ASN A 211 17.66 -5.03 8.52
CA ASN A 211 19.04 -5.48 8.56
C ASN A 211 19.70 -5.46 7.16
N ASP A 212 21.03 -5.50 7.13
CA ASP A 212 21.84 -5.60 5.91
C ASP A 212 21.64 -4.44 4.93
N SER A 213 21.36 -3.23 5.45
CA SER A 213 21.14 -2.02 4.63
C SER A 213 20.03 -2.19 3.59
N LYS A 214 19.01 -2.97 3.94
CA LYS A 214 17.85 -3.25 3.08
C LYS A 214 16.82 -2.12 3.10
N GLY A 215 17.15 -0.95 3.66
CA GLY A 215 16.27 0.20 3.72
C GLY A 215 15.49 0.30 5.03
N ILE A 216 14.53 1.20 5.05
CA ILE A 216 13.70 1.53 6.20
C ILE A 216 12.22 1.49 5.80
N ILE A 217 11.39 0.92 6.67
CA ILE A 217 9.93 1.02 6.55
C ILE A 217 9.50 2.19 7.44
N VAL A 218 8.84 3.18 6.86
CA VAL A 218 8.40 4.39 7.57
C VAL A 218 6.90 4.52 7.46
N THR A 219 6.23 4.74 8.59
CA THR A 219 4.79 5.05 8.66
C THR A 219 4.60 6.50 9.05
N THR A 220 3.91 7.25 8.19
CA THR A 220 3.62 8.67 8.39
C THR A 220 2.12 8.89 8.39
N LEU A 221 1.66 9.64 9.39
CA LEU A 221 0.32 10.20 9.43
C LEU A 221 0.34 11.57 8.77
N TYR A 222 -0.53 11.76 7.78
CA TYR A 222 -0.84 13.04 7.19
C TYR A 222 -2.24 13.47 7.60
N LYS A 223 -2.38 14.77 7.91
CA LYS A 223 -3.67 15.43 8.06
C LYS A 223 -3.91 16.32 6.84
N LEU A 224 -5.04 16.11 6.19
CA LEU A 224 -5.50 16.88 5.04
C LEU A 224 -6.62 17.83 5.47
N PHE A 225 -7.14 18.61 4.52
CA PHE A 225 -8.16 19.65 4.72
C PHE A 225 -9.56 19.07 4.91
#